data_AF-A0A660T2L9-F1
#
_entry.id   AF-A0A660T2L9-F1
#
_cell.length_a   1.000
_cell.length_b   1.000
_cell.length_c   1.000
_cell.angle_alpha   90.00
_cell.angle_beta   90.00
_cell.angle_gamma   90.00
#
_symmetry.space_group_name_H-M   'P 1'
#
loop_
_entity.id
_entity.type
_entity.pdbx_description
1 polymer ?
#
loop_
_entity_poly.entity_id
_entity_poly.type
_entity_poly.pdbx_seq_one_letter_code
_entity_poly.pdbx_strand_id
1 'polypeptide(L)'
;KELFTKIISQRNLAIATIMNPDDFTFQFWSHFSSLIIKEFREKKEKLEREHGFSQAAYLIGFYNLFYKGEKQKKRDKELSFKLVEVGLRKTPYIFSFTDIMGFKDKSGFPLSRKIDRTELSEYLEKRTSSSEEQIIPDILKFDTSSNKYMFMNKEKYLSLTLRKIQEGSRELHSQYVDEWKDVLGDFKRLKMMNDRNLFVEDIALRVRNMDPVLTMLMKFDYLLLCLEETKPPREVYVETERLFNRSRDNFRSLDEIFRLDRKSLYNNAKSMLPVWKTLPVIGPLFHILLKLFSSVKKGAEGIKDPSELVGSFNKPVHAQPRISRKKSSIEENNAVESFGKSKQNSVSSGSGRVKTSKEQLAKYRKAVSMLKEHYVGEKGSLGEAISSSIDIWNPLMDGKAKKDFIEDVNSMIRDYIRGMKRGFSVKPPDIGRIRNIAEHLGENSAFEKIKKKDEFIQYIELYIVNILSKK
;
A
#
# COMPACT_ATOMS: atom_id res chain seq x y z
N LYS A 1 -8.55 42.46 -48.52
CA LYS A 1 -9.66 42.64 -49.49
C LYS A 1 -10.37 41.30 -49.77
N GLU A 2 -9.66 40.25 -50.16
CA GLU A 2 -10.26 38.92 -50.42
C GLU A 2 -11.10 38.35 -49.25
N LEU A 3 -10.63 38.51 -48.01
CA LEU A 3 -11.36 38.01 -46.83
C LEU A 3 -12.72 38.71 -46.65
N PHE A 4 -12.79 40.02 -46.91
CA PHE A 4 -14.04 40.78 -46.88
C PHE A 4 -14.98 40.35 -48.02
N THR A 5 -14.43 40.15 -49.22
CA THR A 5 -15.22 39.63 -50.36
C THR A 5 -15.81 38.26 -50.03
N LYS A 6 -15.04 37.41 -49.35
CA LYS A 6 -15.46 36.07 -48.90
C LYS A 6 -16.50 36.12 -47.77
N ILE A 7 -16.38 37.05 -46.83
CA ILE A 7 -17.37 37.27 -45.77
C ILE A 7 -18.71 37.73 -46.36
N ILE A 8 -18.66 38.62 -47.36
CA ILE A 8 -19.86 39.15 -48.03
C ILE A 8 -20.52 38.08 -48.90
N SER A 9 -19.75 37.27 -49.63
CA SER A 9 -20.28 36.24 -50.53
C SER A 9 -20.68 34.94 -49.81
N GLN A 10 -20.04 34.60 -48.69
CA GLN A 10 -20.23 33.33 -47.99
C GLN A 10 -20.47 33.54 -46.48
N ARG A 11 -21.62 34.14 -46.14
CA ARG A 11 -22.00 34.46 -44.75
C ARG A 11 -21.93 33.26 -43.79
N ASN A 12 -22.37 32.07 -44.22
CA ASN A 12 -22.34 30.87 -43.37
C ASN A 12 -20.91 30.43 -43.04
N LEU A 13 -19.97 30.55 -43.99
CA LEU A 13 -18.56 30.25 -43.76
C LEU A 13 -17.93 31.29 -42.84
N ALA A 14 -18.31 32.57 -42.95
CA ALA A 14 -17.86 33.60 -42.02
C ALA A 14 -18.30 33.31 -40.57
N ILE A 15 -19.56 32.91 -40.36
CA ILE A 15 -20.04 32.50 -39.04
C ILE A 15 -19.28 31.28 -38.52
N ALA A 16 -19.00 30.29 -39.38
CA ALA A 16 -18.21 29.12 -38.99
C ALA A 16 -16.80 29.49 -38.50
N THR A 17 -16.16 30.52 -39.08
CA THR A 17 -14.85 31.01 -38.60
C THR A 17 -14.89 31.68 -37.23
N ILE A 18 -16.06 32.16 -36.78
CA ILE A 18 -16.28 32.69 -35.43
C ILE A 18 -16.55 31.54 -34.45
N MET A 19 -17.30 30.52 -34.88
CA MET A 19 -17.63 29.35 -34.05
C MET A 19 -16.42 28.41 -33.85
N ASN A 20 -15.54 28.31 -34.84
CA ASN A 20 -14.29 27.56 -34.77
C ASN A 20 -13.11 28.47 -35.13
N PRO A 21 -12.69 29.35 -34.22
CA PRO A 21 -11.65 30.31 -34.52
C PRO A 21 -10.26 29.65 -34.54
N ASP A 22 -9.49 29.94 -35.57
CA ASP A 22 -8.05 29.71 -35.63
C ASP A 22 -7.33 30.99 -35.20
N ASP A 23 -6.01 30.94 -34.94
CA ASP A 23 -5.29 32.10 -34.40
C ASP A 23 -5.42 33.34 -35.30
N PHE A 24 -5.38 33.12 -36.62
CA PHE A 24 -5.60 34.17 -37.60
C PHE A 24 -7.04 34.72 -37.59
N THR A 25 -8.06 33.85 -37.63
CA THR A 25 -9.46 34.30 -37.69
C THR A 25 -9.89 34.95 -36.37
N PHE A 26 -9.38 34.47 -35.24
CA PHE A 26 -9.59 35.09 -33.94
C PHE A 26 -9.05 36.52 -33.91
N GLN A 27 -7.79 36.72 -34.34
CA GLN A 27 -7.17 38.04 -34.37
C GLN A 27 -7.91 38.97 -35.33
N PHE A 28 -8.29 38.47 -36.51
CA PHE A 28 -9.07 39.21 -37.49
C PHE A 28 -10.40 39.71 -36.89
N TRP A 29 -11.24 38.83 -36.34
CA TRP A 29 -12.55 39.20 -35.80
C TRP A 29 -12.44 40.08 -34.54
N SER A 30 -11.42 39.88 -33.71
CA SER A 30 -11.15 40.72 -32.54
C SER A 30 -10.73 42.14 -32.94
N HIS A 31 -9.86 42.25 -33.93
CA HIS A 31 -9.42 43.55 -34.43
C HIS A 31 -10.56 44.26 -35.17
N PHE A 32 -11.29 43.55 -36.03
CA PHE A 32 -12.42 44.09 -36.78
C PHE A 32 -13.54 44.60 -35.87
N SER A 33 -13.95 43.81 -34.87
CA SER A 33 -14.96 44.25 -33.90
C SER A 33 -14.48 45.46 -33.09
N SER A 34 -13.21 45.47 -32.65
CA SER A 34 -12.64 46.58 -31.89
C SER A 34 -12.56 47.88 -32.69
N LEU A 35 -12.23 47.79 -34.00
CA LEU A 35 -12.19 48.96 -34.89
C LEU A 35 -13.56 49.61 -35.02
N ILE A 36 -14.60 48.80 -35.33
CA ILE A 36 -15.99 49.30 -35.44
C ILE A 36 -16.43 49.91 -34.12
N ILE A 37 -16.18 49.23 -33.00
CA ILE A 37 -16.56 49.74 -31.67
C ILE A 37 -15.87 51.08 -31.41
N LYS A 38 -14.57 51.20 -31.69
CA LYS A 38 -13.81 52.44 -31.44
C LYS A 38 -14.34 53.60 -32.29
N GLU A 39 -14.57 53.38 -33.58
CA GLU A 39 -15.05 54.38 -34.52
C GLU A 39 -16.41 54.97 -34.10
N PHE A 40 -17.35 54.12 -33.70
CA PHE A 40 -18.67 54.60 -33.27
C PHE A 40 -18.70 55.04 -31.79
N ARG A 41 -17.77 54.64 -30.93
CA ARG A 41 -17.76 55.03 -29.51
C ARG A 41 -17.59 56.53 -29.32
N GLU A 42 -16.78 57.18 -30.15
CA GLU A 42 -16.47 58.62 -30.05
C GLU A 42 -17.63 59.51 -30.54
N LYS A 43 -18.59 58.95 -31.28
CA LYS A 43 -19.74 59.67 -31.83
C LYS A 43 -20.86 59.85 -30.79
N LYS A 44 -21.17 61.10 -30.43
CA LYS A 44 -22.21 61.48 -29.42
C LYS A 44 -23.63 61.15 -29.87
N GLU A 45 -23.98 61.43 -31.13
CA GLU A 45 -25.27 61.07 -31.72
C GLU A 45 -25.05 60.02 -32.82
N LYS A 46 -25.71 58.87 -32.65
CA LYS A 46 -25.63 57.74 -33.57
C LYS A 46 -26.96 57.56 -34.28
N LEU A 47 -26.90 57.25 -35.57
CA LEU A 47 -28.06 56.80 -36.34
C LEU A 47 -28.46 55.38 -35.91
N GLU A 48 -29.72 54.99 -36.14
CA GLU A 48 -30.23 53.65 -35.81
C GLU A 48 -29.40 52.52 -36.48
N ARG A 49 -28.94 52.73 -37.72
CA ARG A 49 -28.03 51.80 -38.41
C ARG A 49 -26.67 51.68 -37.71
N GLU A 50 -26.15 52.77 -37.16
CA GLU A 50 -24.86 52.80 -36.46
C GLU A 50 -24.94 52.11 -35.10
N HIS A 51 -26.11 52.16 -34.45
CA HIS A 51 -26.43 51.31 -33.30
C HIS A 51 -26.40 49.83 -33.70
N GLY A 52 -27.01 49.46 -34.84
CA GLY A 52 -26.98 48.09 -35.38
C GLY A 52 -25.55 47.58 -35.64
N PHE A 53 -24.69 48.40 -36.25
CA PHE A 53 -23.28 48.04 -36.47
C PHE A 53 -22.51 47.83 -35.17
N SER A 54 -22.73 48.71 -34.19
CA SER A 54 -22.10 48.59 -32.87
C SER A 54 -22.54 47.31 -32.15
N GLN A 55 -23.84 47.01 -32.15
CA GLN A 55 -24.39 45.79 -31.55
C GLN A 55 -23.84 44.53 -32.23
N ALA A 56 -23.79 44.51 -33.56
CA ALA A 56 -23.23 43.39 -34.31
C ALA A 56 -21.73 43.20 -34.00
N ALA A 57 -20.96 44.27 -33.92
CA ALA A 57 -19.54 44.21 -33.56
C ALA A 57 -19.31 43.67 -32.14
N TYR A 58 -20.12 44.10 -31.15
CA TYR A 58 -20.08 43.53 -29.80
C TYR A 58 -20.39 42.05 -29.80
N LEU A 59 -21.47 41.62 -30.47
CA LEU A 59 -21.84 40.20 -30.55
C LEU A 59 -20.71 39.37 -31.19
N ILE A 60 -20.16 39.82 -32.32
CA ILE A 60 -19.03 39.13 -32.98
C ILE A 60 -17.83 39.00 -32.02
N GLY A 61 -17.47 40.09 -31.31
CA GLY A 61 -16.39 40.06 -30.33
C GLY A 61 -16.64 39.08 -29.18
N PHE A 62 -17.85 39.10 -28.60
CA PHE A 62 -18.23 38.21 -27.50
C PHE A 62 -18.25 36.74 -27.94
N TYR A 63 -18.86 36.41 -29.08
CA TYR A 63 -18.90 35.04 -29.58
C TYR A 63 -17.50 34.52 -29.94
N ASN A 64 -16.68 35.34 -30.60
CA ASN A 64 -15.31 34.96 -30.94
C ASN A 64 -14.46 34.65 -29.69
N LEU A 65 -14.62 35.45 -28.62
CA LEU A 65 -13.96 35.19 -27.33
C LEU A 65 -14.50 33.94 -26.65
N PHE A 66 -15.82 33.74 -26.64
CA PHE A 66 -16.48 32.58 -26.05
C PHE A 66 -16.01 31.28 -26.71
N TYR A 67 -16.08 31.19 -28.05
CA TYR A 67 -15.67 29.99 -28.79
C TYR A 67 -14.16 29.74 -28.71
N LYS A 68 -13.31 30.78 -28.66
CA LYS A 68 -11.88 30.60 -28.37
C LYS A 68 -11.67 30.04 -26.96
N GLY A 69 -12.40 30.55 -25.97
CA GLY A 69 -12.38 30.05 -24.60
C GLY A 69 -12.76 28.56 -24.51
N GLU A 70 -13.84 28.17 -25.19
CA GLU A 70 -14.28 26.77 -25.26
C GLU A 70 -13.26 25.87 -25.97
N LYS A 71 -12.69 26.31 -27.10
CA LYS A 71 -11.61 25.57 -27.80
C LYS A 71 -10.36 25.44 -26.94
N GLN A 72 -10.02 26.46 -26.15
CA GLN A 72 -8.91 26.41 -25.20
C GLN A 72 -9.18 25.41 -24.07
N LYS A 73 -10.36 25.47 -23.43
CA LYS A 73 -10.76 24.53 -22.37
C LYS A 73 -10.72 23.08 -22.85
N LYS A 74 -11.25 22.80 -24.05
CA LYS A 74 -11.20 21.45 -24.65
C LYS A 74 -9.77 20.95 -24.84
N ARG A 75 -8.89 21.79 -25.39
CA ARG A 75 -7.45 21.46 -25.53
C ARG A 75 -6.78 21.22 -24.18
N ASP A 76 -7.03 22.08 -23.19
CA ASP A 76 -6.45 21.94 -21.85
C ASP A 76 -6.93 20.66 -21.16
N LYS A 77 -8.20 20.27 -21.38
CA LYS A 77 -8.77 19.00 -20.90
C LYS A 77 -8.12 17.80 -21.58
N GLU A 78 -7.96 17.82 -22.90
CA GLU A 78 -7.25 16.77 -23.65
C GLU A 78 -5.79 16.62 -23.21
N LEU A 79 -5.07 17.73 -23.02
CA LEU A 79 -3.70 17.71 -22.50
C LEU A 79 -3.65 17.12 -21.08
N SER A 80 -4.64 17.46 -20.26
CA SER A 80 -4.76 16.95 -18.89
C SER A 80 -5.06 15.45 -18.87
N PHE A 81 -5.86 14.92 -19.81
CA PHE A 81 -6.04 13.48 -19.97
C PHE A 81 -4.79 12.76 -20.50
N LYS A 82 -4.04 13.37 -21.43
CA LYS A 82 -2.73 12.84 -21.85
C LYS A 82 -1.75 12.74 -20.68
N LEU A 83 -1.80 13.68 -19.73
CA LEU A 83 -1.00 13.59 -18.50
C LEU A 83 -1.39 12.37 -17.64
N VAL A 84 -2.67 11.99 -17.61
CA VAL A 84 -3.13 10.77 -16.93
C VAL A 84 -2.52 9.54 -17.57
N GLU A 85 -2.58 9.42 -18.90
CA GLU A 85 -2.01 8.28 -19.64
C GLU A 85 -0.50 8.14 -19.38
N VAL A 86 0.24 9.24 -19.43
CA VAL A 86 1.68 9.26 -19.13
C VAL A 86 1.94 8.96 -17.66
N GLY A 87 1.12 9.48 -16.74
CA GLY A 87 1.25 9.25 -15.30
C GLY A 87 1.04 7.79 -14.91
N LEU A 88 0.07 7.10 -15.52
CA LEU A 88 -0.19 5.68 -15.28
C LEU A 88 0.96 4.77 -15.74
N ARG A 89 1.79 5.23 -16.68
CA ARG A 89 3.00 4.52 -17.13
C ARG A 89 4.20 4.74 -16.21
N LYS A 90 4.09 5.55 -15.14
CA LYS A 90 5.16 5.78 -14.16
C LYS A 90 5.00 4.85 -12.95
N THR A 91 6.12 4.56 -12.28
CA THR A 91 6.11 3.83 -11.00
C THR A 91 5.30 4.62 -9.96
N PRO A 92 4.45 3.98 -9.13
CA PRO A 92 4.31 2.54 -8.87
C PRO A 92 3.44 1.71 -9.84
N TYR A 93 2.99 2.28 -10.96
CA TYR A 93 2.13 1.66 -11.99
C TYR A 93 0.69 1.33 -11.56
N ILE A 94 0.43 1.19 -10.26
CA ILE A 94 -0.90 1.03 -9.67
C ILE A 94 -1.27 2.31 -8.94
N PHE A 95 -2.43 2.86 -9.27
CA PHE A 95 -2.88 4.13 -8.72
C PHE A 95 -4.35 4.04 -8.30
N SER A 96 -4.66 4.62 -7.14
CA SER A 96 -6.05 4.88 -6.77
C SER A 96 -6.57 6.12 -7.51
N PHE A 97 -7.90 6.29 -7.54
CA PHE A 97 -8.52 7.49 -8.10
C PHE A 97 -7.95 8.79 -7.49
N THR A 98 -7.68 8.79 -6.17
CA THR A 98 -7.09 9.93 -5.47
C THR A 98 -5.65 10.20 -5.90
N ASP A 99 -4.88 9.17 -6.24
CA ASP A 99 -3.50 9.34 -6.69
C ASP A 99 -3.46 9.95 -8.09
N ILE A 100 -4.37 9.53 -8.98
CA ILE A 100 -4.49 10.08 -10.33
C ILE A 100 -4.85 11.58 -10.28
N MET A 101 -5.78 11.97 -9.42
CA MET A 101 -6.12 13.39 -9.21
C MET A 101 -4.92 14.21 -8.69
N GLY A 102 -3.98 13.56 -8.02
CA GLY A 102 -2.74 14.16 -7.52
C GLY A 102 -1.61 14.25 -8.55
N PHE A 103 -1.80 13.74 -9.79
CA PHE A 103 -0.78 13.83 -10.83
C PHE A 103 -0.42 15.29 -11.12
N LYS A 104 0.88 15.55 -11.19
CA LYS A 104 1.42 16.91 -11.38
C LYS A 104 1.78 17.13 -12.84
N ASP A 105 1.38 18.29 -13.35
CA ASP A 105 1.83 18.80 -14.64
C ASP A 105 3.31 19.22 -14.59
N LYS A 106 3.91 19.57 -15.74
CA LYS A 106 5.28 20.10 -15.86
C LYS A 106 5.54 21.30 -14.94
N SER A 107 4.51 22.10 -14.68
CA SER A 107 4.58 23.26 -13.78
C SER A 107 4.35 22.92 -12.29
N GLY A 108 4.17 21.64 -11.94
CA GLY A 108 4.02 21.17 -10.56
C GLY A 108 2.60 21.24 -9.98
N PHE A 109 1.62 21.74 -10.72
CA PHE A 109 0.22 21.82 -10.27
C PHE A 109 -0.50 20.47 -10.41
N PRO A 110 -1.34 20.09 -9.42
CA PRO A 110 -2.11 18.85 -9.48
C PRO A 110 -3.23 18.92 -10.52
N LEU A 111 -3.58 17.76 -11.09
CA LEU A 111 -4.66 17.59 -12.07
C LEU A 111 -6.01 18.07 -11.52
N SER A 112 -6.23 17.95 -10.22
CA SER A 112 -7.43 18.41 -9.52
C SER A 112 -7.75 19.90 -9.65
N ARG A 113 -6.80 20.73 -10.14
CA ARG A 113 -7.06 22.15 -10.43
C ARG A 113 -7.62 22.39 -11.83
N LYS A 114 -7.46 21.44 -12.74
CA LYS A 114 -7.81 21.58 -14.17
C LYS A 114 -9.02 20.75 -14.57
N ILE A 115 -9.22 19.60 -13.90
CA ILE A 115 -10.28 18.64 -14.20
C ILE A 115 -11.05 18.33 -12.92
N ASP A 116 -12.37 18.25 -13.06
CA ASP A 116 -13.27 17.87 -11.97
C ASP A 116 -13.35 16.35 -11.79
N ARG A 117 -13.80 15.91 -10.60
CA ARG A 117 -13.89 14.48 -10.27
C ARG A 117 -14.83 13.71 -11.20
N THR A 118 -15.93 14.33 -11.62
CA THR A 118 -16.91 13.74 -12.53
C THR A 118 -16.29 13.50 -13.90
N GLU A 119 -15.60 14.51 -14.43
CA GLU A 119 -14.94 14.43 -15.74
C GLU A 119 -13.83 13.37 -15.78
N LEU A 120 -13.05 13.22 -14.70
CA LEU A 120 -12.08 12.13 -14.61
C LEU A 120 -12.76 10.77 -14.52
N SER A 121 -13.87 10.66 -13.77
CA SER A 121 -14.63 9.40 -13.68
C SER A 121 -15.15 8.97 -15.04
N GLU A 122 -15.80 9.87 -15.78
CA GLU A 122 -16.30 9.61 -17.13
C GLU A 122 -15.18 9.20 -18.08
N TYR A 123 -14.03 9.88 -18.02
CA TYR A 123 -12.87 9.54 -18.84
C TYR A 123 -12.31 8.16 -18.50
N LEU A 124 -12.13 7.84 -17.21
CA LEU A 124 -11.63 6.54 -16.79
C LEU A 124 -12.63 5.43 -17.13
N GLU A 125 -13.92 5.62 -16.87
CA GLU A 125 -14.97 4.66 -17.25
C GLU A 125 -14.93 4.35 -18.74
N LYS A 126 -14.87 5.39 -19.59
CA LYS A 126 -14.75 5.22 -21.04
C LYS A 126 -13.49 4.47 -21.45
N ARG A 127 -12.37 4.65 -20.74
CA ARG A 127 -11.09 3.99 -21.02
C ARG A 127 -10.97 2.59 -20.40
N THR A 128 -11.78 2.28 -19.40
CA THR A 128 -11.83 0.96 -18.72
C THR A 128 -12.90 0.04 -19.30
N SER A 129 -13.92 0.59 -19.96
CA SER A 129 -14.93 -0.19 -20.67
C SER A 129 -14.37 -0.59 -22.04
N SER A 130 -14.11 -1.88 -22.25
CA SER A 130 -13.75 -2.40 -23.57
C SER A 130 -14.79 -2.02 -24.61
N SER A 131 -14.32 -1.49 -25.76
CA SER A 131 -15.20 -1.17 -26.88
C SER A 131 -15.55 -2.40 -27.73
N GLU A 132 -14.82 -3.52 -27.56
CA GLU A 132 -14.99 -4.77 -28.31
C GLU A 132 -14.77 -5.96 -27.34
N GLU A 133 -15.60 -7.02 -27.45
CA GLU A 133 -15.67 -8.16 -26.51
C GLU A 133 -14.36 -8.95 -26.34
N GLN A 134 -13.35 -8.72 -27.19
CA GLN A 134 -12.08 -9.44 -27.20
C GLN A 134 -10.86 -8.56 -26.94
N ILE A 135 -11.02 -7.25 -26.77
CA ILE A 135 -9.90 -6.33 -26.57
C ILE A 135 -9.85 -5.85 -25.14
N ILE A 136 -8.70 -6.01 -24.48
CA ILE A 136 -8.46 -5.48 -23.15
C ILE A 136 -8.36 -3.94 -23.20
N PRO A 137 -9.03 -3.24 -22.26
CA PRO A 137 -8.99 -1.79 -22.20
C PRO A 137 -7.58 -1.28 -21.91
N ASP A 138 -7.22 -0.11 -22.45
CA ASP A 138 -5.89 0.49 -22.24
C ASP A 138 -5.59 0.75 -20.76
N ILE A 139 -6.64 1.04 -19.99
CA ILE A 139 -6.59 1.19 -18.54
C ILE A 139 -7.36 0.03 -17.92
N LEU A 140 -6.64 -0.78 -17.16
CA LEU A 140 -7.21 -1.86 -16.38
C LEU A 140 -7.72 -1.33 -15.05
N LYS A 141 -8.94 -1.73 -14.68
CA LYS A 141 -9.57 -1.43 -13.40
C LYS A 141 -9.64 -2.71 -12.57
N PHE A 142 -9.17 -2.63 -11.33
CA PHE A 142 -9.18 -3.74 -10.40
C PHE A 142 -9.86 -3.38 -9.09
N ASP A 143 -10.57 -4.35 -8.55
CA ASP A 143 -11.25 -4.23 -7.26
C ASP A 143 -10.32 -4.72 -6.17
N THR A 144 -10.06 -3.86 -5.18
CA THR A 144 -9.37 -4.26 -3.96
C THR A 144 -10.40 -4.77 -2.94
N SER A 145 -10.01 -5.69 -2.06
CA SER A 145 -10.81 -6.19 -0.93
C SER A 145 -11.41 -5.09 -0.04
N SER A 146 -10.87 -3.87 -0.08
CA SER A 146 -11.35 -2.69 0.63
C SER A 146 -12.37 -1.84 -0.13
N ASN A 147 -13.01 -2.37 -1.19
CA ASN A 147 -13.96 -1.65 -2.04
C ASN A 147 -13.39 -0.37 -2.69
N LYS A 148 -12.07 -0.37 -2.95
CA LYS A 148 -11.36 0.72 -3.64
C LYS A 148 -10.92 0.23 -5.00
N TYR A 149 -11.22 1.00 -6.03
CA TYR A 149 -10.76 0.76 -7.39
C TYR A 149 -9.31 1.20 -7.56
N MET A 150 -8.51 0.31 -8.15
CA MET A 150 -7.14 0.57 -8.56
C MET A 150 -7.06 0.56 -10.08
N PHE A 151 -6.26 1.47 -10.63
CA PHE A 151 -6.09 1.64 -12.07
C PHE A 151 -4.64 1.37 -12.47
N MET A 152 -4.45 0.77 -13.62
CA MET A 152 -3.14 0.46 -14.19
C MET A 152 -3.19 0.55 -15.72
N ASN A 153 -2.09 0.96 -16.34
CA ASN A 153 -1.93 0.84 -17.79
C ASN A 153 -1.62 -0.61 -18.21
N LYS A 154 -2.31 -1.13 -19.24
CA LYS A 154 -2.16 -2.53 -19.69
C LYS A 154 -0.72 -2.92 -20.07
N GLU A 155 0.07 -2.02 -20.64
CA GLU A 155 1.46 -2.29 -21.04
C GLU A 155 2.36 -2.59 -19.84
N LYS A 156 2.00 -2.11 -18.64
CA LYS A 156 2.78 -2.31 -17.41
C LYS A 156 2.34 -3.52 -16.61
N TYR A 157 1.20 -4.13 -16.95
CA TYR A 157 0.63 -5.27 -16.25
C TYR A 157 1.61 -6.44 -16.14
N LEU A 158 2.08 -6.97 -17.27
CA LEU A 158 3.02 -8.11 -17.29
C LEU A 158 4.29 -7.83 -16.51
N SER A 159 4.90 -6.66 -16.75
CA SER A 159 6.16 -6.28 -16.09
C SER A 159 6.02 -6.15 -14.58
N LEU A 160 4.90 -5.60 -14.10
CA LEU A 160 4.67 -5.45 -12.66
C LEU A 160 4.37 -6.81 -12.02
N THR A 161 3.55 -7.64 -12.66
CA THR A 161 3.25 -8.98 -12.16
C THR A 161 4.52 -9.81 -12.01
N LEU A 162 5.38 -9.84 -13.02
CA LEU A 162 6.65 -10.55 -12.94
C LEU A 162 7.56 -10.01 -11.84
N ARG A 163 7.66 -8.69 -11.70
CA ARG A 163 8.44 -8.07 -10.61
C ARG A 163 7.92 -8.49 -9.23
N LYS A 164 6.60 -8.46 -9.06
CA LYS A 164 5.94 -8.89 -7.82
C LYS A 164 6.13 -10.38 -7.53
N ILE A 165 6.10 -11.24 -8.54
CA ILE A 165 6.42 -12.67 -8.40
C ILE A 165 7.87 -12.85 -7.92
N GLN A 166 8.82 -12.11 -8.49
CA GLN A 166 10.23 -12.18 -8.10
C GLN A 166 10.47 -11.67 -6.67
N GLU A 167 9.85 -10.54 -6.30
CA GLU A 167 9.87 -10.01 -4.92
C GLU A 167 9.28 -11.04 -3.95
N GLY A 168 8.09 -11.57 -4.25
CA GLY A 168 7.42 -12.58 -3.43
C GLY A 168 8.19 -13.89 -3.33
N SER A 169 8.83 -14.35 -4.40
CA SER A 169 9.66 -15.57 -4.42
C SER A 169 10.83 -15.47 -3.42
N ARG A 170 11.55 -14.34 -3.42
CA ARG A 170 12.68 -14.12 -2.51
C ARG A 170 12.24 -14.09 -1.05
N GLU A 171 11.16 -13.37 -0.78
CA GLU A 171 10.61 -13.24 0.56
C GLU A 171 10.10 -14.60 1.09
N LEU A 172 9.32 -15.33 0.29
CA LEU A 172 8.85 -16.67 0.64
C LEU A 172 10.02 -17.64 0.88
N HIS A 173 11.05 -17.60 0.03
CA HIS A 173 12.22 -18.45 0.22
C HIS A 173 12.90 -18.16 1.58
N SER A 174 13.09 -16.89 1.94
CA SER A 174 13.67 -16.53 3.25
C SER A 174 12.81 -17.05 4.39
N GLN A 175 11.50 -16.76 4.36
CA GLN A 175 10.57 -17.18 5.41
C GLN A 175 10.55 -18.71 5.58
N TYR A 176 10.50 -19.47 4.49
CA TYR A 176 10.54 -20.94 4.57
C TYR A 176 11.86 -21.46 5.14
N VAL A 177 12.99 -20.91 4.71
CA VAL A 177 14.30 -21.36 5.21
C VAL A 177 14.44 -21.06 6.70
N ASP A 178 14.06 -19.87 7.15
CA ASP A 178 14.14 -19.46 8.55
C ASP A 178 13.21 -20.29 9.44
N GLU A 179 11.94 -20.43 9.05
CA GLU A 179 10.97 -21.25 9.81
C GLU A 179 11.35 -22.73 9.85
N TRP A 180 11.81 -23.29 8.72
CA TRP A 180 12.19 -24.69 8.69
C TRP A 180 13.49 -24.94 9.45
N LYS A 181 14.42 -23.98 9.47
CA LYS A 181 15.60 -24.04 10.32
C LYS A 181 15.20 -24.12 11.79
N ASP A 182 14.27 -23.28 12.24
CA ASP A 182 13.80 -23.30 13.62
C ASP A 182 13.11 -24.62 13.99
N VAL A 183 12.19 -25.09 13.13
CA VAL A 183 11.48 -26.36 13.32
C VAL A 183 12.43 -27.56 13.35
N LEU A 184 13.37 -27.62 12.41
CA LEU A 184 14.38 -28.69 12.36
C LEU A 184 15.36 -28.58 13.53
N GLY A 185 15.62 -27.37 14.01
CA GLY A 185 16.39 -27.10 15.22
C GLY A 185 15.77 -27.71 16.48
N ASP A 186 14.44 -27.81 16.52
CA ASP A 186 13.66 -28.46 17.57
C ASP A 186 13.42 -29.96 17.30
N PHE A 187 14.10 -30.55 16.31
CA PHE A 187 13.94 -31.94 15.86
C PHE A 187 12.52 -32.29 15.41
N LYS A 188 11.70 -31.28 15.07
CA LYS A 188 10.36 -31.46 14.50
C LYS A 188 10.44 -31.48 12.97
N ARG A 189 9.38 -32.00 12.34
CA ARG A 189 9.21 -31.98 10.88
C ARG A 189 7.78 -31.62 10.54
N LEU A 190 7.59 -30.65 9.66
CA LEU A 190 6.26 -30.27 9.18
C LEU A 190 5.81 -31.20 8.05
N LYS A 191 4.50 -31.46 7.95
CA LYS A 191 3.93 -32.29 6.88
C LYS A 191 4.18 -31.69 5.49
N MET A 192 4.14 -30.35 5.37
CA MET A 192 4.43 -29.63 4.12
C MET A 192 5.86 -29.85 3.59
N MET A 193 6.81 -30.29 4.42
CA MET A 193 8.17 -30.63 3.96
C MET A 193 8.17 -31.91 3.10
N ASN A 194 7.18 -32.79 3.27
CA ASN A 194 7.09 -34.09 2.62
C ASN A 194 5.92 -34.20 1.63
N ASP A 195 4.85 -33.41 1.82
CA ASP A 195 3.71 -33.31 0.90
C ASP A 195 3.78 -32.05 0.03
N ARG A 196 3.69 -32.21 -1.30
CA ARG A 196 3.73 -31.09 -2.26
C ARG A 196 2.43 -30.30 -2.24
N ASN A 197 1.29 -30.96 -2.06
CA ASN A 197 -0.02 -30.31 -2.13
C ASN A 197 -0.20 -29.34 -0.96
N LEU A 198 0.16 -29.79 0.25
CA LEU A 198 0.15 -28.93 1.45
C LEU A 198 1.09 -27.75 1.32
N PHE A 199 2.24 -27.93 0.65
CA PHE A 199 3.18 -26.84 0.41
C PHE A 199 2.62 -25.79 -0.57
N VAL A 200 1.99 -26.21 -1.66
CA VAL A 200 1.37 -25.30 -2.63
C VAL A 200 0.21 -24.50 -2.01
N GLU A 201 -0.60 -25.14 -1.16
CA GLU A 201 -1.68 -24.47 -0.45
C GLU A 201 -1.16 -23.44 0.56
N ASP A 202 -0.10 -23.78 1.29
CA ASP A 202 0.56 -22.84 2.21
C ASP A 202 1.17 -21.63 1.47
N ILE A 203 1.79 -21.84 0.30
CA ILE A 203 2.25 -20.74 -0.58
C ILE A 203 1.07 -19.83 -0.95
N ALA A 204 -0.06 -20.40 -1.37
CA ALA A 204 -1.24 -19.61 -1.75
C ALA A 204 -1.73 -18.73 -0.59
N LEU A 205 -1.79 -19.28 0.63
CA LEU A 205 -2.19 -18.56 1.83
C LEU A 205 -1.22 -17.43 2.18
N ARG A 206 0.09 -17.71 2.14
CA ARG A 206 1.14 -16.70 2.43
C ARG A 206 1.12 -15.57 1.42
N VAL A 207 1.07 -15.87 0.13
CA VAL A 207 1.02 -14.86 -0.94
C VAL A 207 -0.19 -13.94 -0.76
N ARG A 208 -1.36 -14.51 -0.46
CA ARG A 208 -2.59 -13.73 -0.21
C ARG A 208 -2.47 -12.78 0.98
N ASN A 209 -1.77 -13.21 2.03
CA ASN A 209 -1.58 -12.41 3.25
C ASN A 209 -0.47 -11.36 3.09
N MET A 210 0.61 -11.69 2.39
CA MET A 210 1.78 -10.83 2.23
C MET A 210 1.61 -9.77 1.15
N ASP A 211 1.11 -10.16 -0.02
CA ASP A 211 0.91 -9.25 -1.16
C ASP A 211 -0.47 -9.49 -1.82
N PRO A 212 -1.53 -8.84 -1.28
CA PRO A 212 -2.86 -8.89 -1.87
C PRO A 212 -2.89 -8.33 -3.31
N VAL A 213 -1.98 -7.42 -3.65
CA VAL A 213 -1.89 -6.85 -4.99
C VAL A 213 -1.38 -7.89 -5.97
N LEU A 214 -0.38 -8.69 -5.61
CA LEU A 214 0.05 -9.81 -6.46
C LEU A 214 -1.08 -10.79 -6.72
N THR A 215 -1.89 -11.11 -5.71
CA THR A 215 -3.07 -11.98 -5.89
C THR A 215 -4.08 -11.38 -6.88
N MET A 216 -4.30 -10.07 -6.83
CA MET A 216 -5.15 -9.34 -7.77
C MET A 216 -4.60 -9.39 -9.21
N LEU A 217 -3.28 -9.36 -9.37
CA LEU A 217 -2.58 -9.41 -10.67
C LEU A 217 -2.43 -10.83 -11.24
N MET A 218 -2.54 -11.86 -10.41
CA MET A 218 -2.44 -13.26 -10.81
C MET A 218 -3.76 -13.79 -11.39
N LYS A 219 -4.33 -13.07 -12.35
CA LYS A 219 -5.51 -13.49 -13.12
C LYS A 219 -5.09 -14.08 -14.45
N PHE A 220 -5.53 -15.30 -14.72
CA PHE A 220 -5.15 -16.07 -15.89
C PHE A 220 -5.52 -15.35 -17.19
N ASP A 221 -6.81 -15.04 -17.37
CA ASP A 221 -7.34 -14.43 -18.60
C ASP A 221 -6.61 -13.11 -18.92
N TYR A 222 -6.38 -12.27 -17.91
CA TYR A 222 -5.72 -10.99 -18.08
C TYR A 222 -4.26 -11.13 -18.51
N LEU A 223 -3.50 -12.07 -17.92
CA LEU A 223 -2.10 -12.29 -18.30
C LEU A 223 -2.00 -12.84 -19.71
N LEU A 224 -2.88 -13.76 -20.10
CA LEU A 224 -2.89 -14.35 -21.44
C LEU A 224 -3.22 -13.31 -22.51
N LEU A 225 -4.34 -12.60 -22.34
CA LEU A 225 -4.76 -11.55 -23.27
C LEU A 225 -3.75 -10.40 -23.34
N CYS A 226 -3.19 -9.97 -22.21
CA CYS A 226 -2.13 -8.94 -22.23
C CYS A 226 -0.88 -9.42 -22.97
N LEU A 227 -0.50 -10.70 -22.86
CA LEU A 227 0.65 -11.27 -23.55
C LEU A 227 0.46 -11.26 -25.08
N GLU A 228 -0.76 -11.57 -25.53
CA GLU A 228 -1.13 -11.61 -26.96
C GLU A 228 -1.24 -10.21 -27.57
N GLU A 229 -1.88 -9.27 -26.84
CA GLU A 229 -2.11 -7.91 -27.35
C GLU A 229 -0.87 -7.01 -27.26
N THR A 230 -0.17 -7.00 -26.12
CA THR A 230 0.86 -5.97 -25.86
C THR A 230 2.21 -6.28 -26.52
N LYS A 231 2.42 -7.54 -26.96
CA LYS A 231 3.67 -8.02 -27.58
C LYS A 231 4.92 -7.50 -26.83
N PRO A 232 5.08 -7.86 -25.55
CA PRO A 232 6.12 -7.29 -24.69
C PRO A 232 7.53 -7.67 -25.18
N PRO A 233 8.59 -7.02 -24.65
CA PRO A 233 9.97 -7.41 -24.93
C PRO A 233 10.20 -8.90 -24.70
N ARG A 234 11.11 -9.51 -25.47
CA ARG A 234 11.36 -10.96 -25.49
C ARG A 234 11.54 -11.55 -24.08
N GLU A 235 12.26 -10.87 -23.20
CA GLU A 235 12.48 -11.31 -21.81
C GLU A 235 11.17 -11.42 -21.02
N VAL A 236 10.34 -10.38 -21.08
CA VAL A 236 9.02 -10.34 -20.43
C VAL A 236 8.09 -11.38 -21.05
N TYR A 237 8.16 -11.57 -22.37
CA TYR A 237 7.39 -12.60 -23.07
C TYR A 237 7.73 -14.00 -22.54
N VAL A 238 9.01 -14.37 -22.54
CA VAL A 238 9.48 -15.70 -22.11
C VAL A 238 9.17 -15.95 -20.63
N GLU A 239 9.40 -14.96 -19.75
CA GLU A 239 9.11 -15.13 -18.32
C GLU A 239 7.61 -15.18 -18.02
N THR A 240 6.78 -14.47 -18.79
CA THR A 240 5.31 -14.56 -18.66
C THR A 240 4.82 -15.90 -19.21
N GLU A 241 5.33 -16.34 -20.36
CA GLU A 241 4.97 -17.62 -20.98
C GLU A 241 5.30 -18.80 -20.05
N ARG A 242 6.39 -18.71 -19.30
CA ARG A 242 6.78 -19.69 -18.27
C ARG A 242 5.71 -19.88 -17.19
N LEU A 243 4.86 -18.87 -16.92
CA LEU A 243 3.81 -18.97 -15.91
C LEU A 243 2.68 -19.94 -16.32
N PHE A 244 2.54 -20.19 -17.62
CA PHE A 244 1.48 -21.02 -18.17
C PHE A 244 1.92 -22.47 -18.39
N ASN A 245 0.94 -23.37 -18.36
CA ASN A 245 1.13 -24.74 -18.82
C ASN A 245 1.37 -24.78 -20.33
N ARG A 246 1.90 -25.91 -20.82
CA ARG A 246 2.24 -26.09 -22.26
C ARG A 246 1.04 -25.87 -23.19
N SER A 247 -0.17 -26.17 -22.73
CA SER A 247 -1.40 -25.97 -23.48
C SER A 247 -2.00 -24.57 -23.37
N ARG A 248 -1.46 -23.70 -22.49
CA ARG A 248 -2.02 -22.38 -22.16
C ARG A 248 -3.49 -22.41 -21.73
N ASP A 249 -3.90 -23.44 -21.00
CA ASP A 249 -5.26 -23.51 -20.43
C ASP A 249 -5.32 -23.07 -18.97
N ASN A 250 -4.18 -23.17 -18.26
CA ASN A 250 -4.09 -22.90 -16.83
C ASN A 250 -2.67 -22.46 -16.46
N PHE A 251 -2.56 -21.84 -15.27
CA PHE A 251 -1.27 -21.59 -14.64
C PHE A 251 -0.54 -22.89 -14.28
N ARG A 252 0.79 -22.81 -14.26
CA ARG A 252 1.60 -23.79 -13.54
C ARG A 252 1.32 -23.70 -12.04
N SER A 253 1.71 -24.73 -11.30
CA SER A 253 1.57 -24.73 -9.85
C SER A 253 2.41 -23.62 -9.20
N LEU A 254 1.96 -23.12 -8.04
CA LEU A 254 2.57 -21.94 -7.42
C LEU A 254 4.04 -22.15 -7.04
N ASP A 255 4.43 -23.36 -6.63
CA ASP A 255 5.82 -23.74 -6.38
C ASP A 255 6.70 -23.52 -7.64
N GLU A 256 6.19 -23.85 -8.84
CA GLU A 256 6.90 -23.63 -10.09
C GLU A 256 6.93 -22.15 -10.51
N ILE A 257 5.82 -21.43 -10.30
CA ILE A 257 5.73 -19.99 -10.59
C ILE A 257 6.73 -19.21 -9.74
N PHE A 258 6.74 -19.44 -8.43
CA PHE A 258 7.66 -18.79 -7.49
C PHE A 258 9.05 -19.43 -7.46
N ARG A 259 9.31 -20.49 -8.25
CA ARG A 259 10.59 -21.21 -8.31
C ARG A 259 11.05 -21.72 -6.94
N LEU A 260 10.11 -22.19 -6.14
CA LEU A 260 10.35 -22.71 -4.80
C LEU A 260 10.42 -24.24 -4.86
N ASP A 261 11.64 -24.78 -4.90
CA ASP A 261 11.83 -26.23 -4.72
C ASP A 261 11.90 -26.56 -3.23
N ARG A 262 10.91 -27.32 -2.78
CA ARG A 262 10.81 -27.84 -1.42
C ARG A 262 12.07 -28.59 -0.97
N LYS A 263 12.70 -29.39 -1.84
CA LYS A 263 13.93 -30.12 -1.48
C LYS A 263 15.11 -29.17 -1.27
N SER A 264 15.26 -28.20 -2.17
CA SER A 264 16.24 -27.12 -2.03
C SER A 264 16.04 -26.34 -0.72
N LEU A 265 14.82 -25.90 -0.44
CA LEU A 265 14.48 -25.18 0.80
C LEU A 265 14.83 -26.00 2.06
N TYR A 266 14.51 -27.30 2.07
CA TYR A 266 14.82 -28.18 3.18
C TYR A 266 16.33 -28.36 3.39
N ASN A 267 17.08 -28.52 2.30
CA ASN A 267 18.53 -28.65 2.37
C ASN A 267 19.21 -27.36 2.83
N ASN A 268 18.71 -26.20 2.37
CA ASN A 268 19.17 -24.88 2.79
C ASN A 268 18.88 -24.63 4.28
N ALA A 269 17.69 -24.98 4.76
CA ALA A 269 17.36 -24.90 6.19
C ALA A 269 18.27 -25.82 7.03
N LYS A 270 18.54 -27.04 6.55
CA LYS A 270 19.42 -27.99 7.22
C LYS A 270 20.88 -27.52 7.27
N SER A 271 21.38 -26.87 6.21
CA SER A 271 22.76 -26.37 6.18
C SER A 271 23.00 -25.20 7.13
N MET A 272 21.94 -24.45 7.47
CA MET A 272 21.98 -23.40 8.48
C MET A 272 21.99 -23.92 9.92
N LEU A 273 21.76 -25.23 10.13
CA LEU A 273 21.84 -25.84 11.45
C LEU A 273 23.28 -26.22 11.78
N PRO A 274 23.70 -26.09 13.06
CA PRO A 274 24.99 -26.62 13.49
C PRO A 274 25.14 -28.11 13.15
N VAL A 275 26.32 -28.51 12.68
CA VAL A 275 26.61 -29.87 12.19
C VAL A 275 26.27 -30.97 13.21
N TRP A 276 26.34 -30.67 14.50
CA TRP A 276 25.97 -31.61 15.58
C TRP A 276 24.47 -31.92 15.66
N LYS A 277 23.58 -31.08 15.13
CA LYS A 277 22.13 -31.36 15.03
C LYS A 277 21.76 -32.18 13.80
N THR A 278 22.66 -32.34 12.82
CA THR A 278 22.35 -32.94 11.52
C THR A 278 22.91 -34.36 11.34
N LEU A 279 23.71 -34.85 12.29
CA LEU A 279 24.31 -36.19 12.32
C LEU A 279 23.50 -37.19 13.18
N PRO A 280 23.13 -38.37 12.64
CA PRO A 280 22.30 -39.35 13.36
C PRO A 280 23.01 -40.09 14.51
N VAL A 281 24.32 -39.92 14.69
CA VAL A 281 25.17 -40.76 15.56
C VAL A 281 25.34 -40.19 16.98
N ILE A 282 24.88 -38.97 17.27
CA ILE A 282 25.11 -38.28 18.57
C ILE A 282 23.85 -38.30 19.48
N GLY A 283 22.76 -38.93 19.03
CA GLY A 283 21.45 -38.94 19.71
C GLY A 283 21.44 -39.32 21.21
N PRO A 284 22.18 -40.36 21.66
CA PRO A 284 22.11 -40.79 23.06
C PRO A 284 22.88 -39.89 24.04
N LEU A 285 24.01 -39.31 23.62
CA LEU A 285 24.88 -38.48 24.48
C LEU A 285 24.30 -37.10 24.76
N PHE A 286 23.46 -36.58 23.85
CA PHE A 286 22.93 -35.22 23.94
C PHE A 286 21.69 -35.09 24.84
N HIS A 287 20.89 -36.15 25.00
CA HIS A 287 19.72 -36.14 25.91
C HIS A 287 20.10 -35.94 27.38
N ILE A 288 21.30 -36.36 27.76
CA ILE A 288 21.85 -36.17 29.10
C ILE A 288 22.31 -34.70 29.29
N LEU A 289 22.91 -34.11 28.25
CA LEU A 289 23.36 -32.71 28.26
C LEU A 289 22.18 -31.71 28.22
N LEU A 290 21.14 -31.98 27.42
CA LEU A 290 19.95 -31.12 27.31
C LEU A 290 19.13 -31.08 28.61
N LYS A 291 19.04 -32.19 29.36
CA LYS A 291 18.39 -32.23 30.68
C LYS A 291 19.07 -31.33 31.72
N LEU A 292 20.34 -30.99 31.53
CA LEU A 292 21.12 -30.07 32.37
C LEU A 292 20.91 -28.59 31.98
N PHE A 293 20.42 -28.29 30.78
CA PHE A 293 20.20 -26.92 30.28
C PHE A 293 18.71 -26.56 30.01
N SER A 294 17.78 -27.50 30.18
CA SER A 294 16.36 -27.32 29.83
C SER A 294 15.51 -26.55 30.85
N SER A 295 16.09 -25.90 31.85
CA SER A 295 15.33 -25.05 32.79
C SER A 295 15.10 -23.62 32.28
N VAL A 296 15.61 -23.23 31.11
CA VAL A 296 15.58 -21.83 30.62
C VAL A 296 15.05 -21.67 29.18
N LYS A 297 13.99 -22.37 28.77
CA LYS A 297 13.21 -21.97 27.58
C LYS A 297 11.72 -22.31 27.71
N LYS A 298 10.93 -21.32 28.11
CA LYS A 298 9.48 -21.22 27.79
C LYS A 298 9.30 -20.04 26.85
N GLY A 299 9.12 -20.32 25.56
CA GLY A 299 8.96 -19.28 24.53
C GLY A 299 8.61 -19.77 23.13
N ALA A 300 8.20 -21.03 22.94
CA ALA A 300 7.93 -21.58 21.60
C ALA A 300 6.66 -22.45 21.55
N GLU A 301 5.59 -22.05 22.23
CA GLU A 301 4.26 -22.70 22.13
C GLU A 301 3.29 -21.94 21.19
N GLY A 302 3.80 -21.02 20.35
CA GLY A 302 2.98 -20.19 19.46
C GLY A 302 2.86 -20.64 18.00
N ILE A 303 3.74 -21.53 17.53
CA ILE A 303 3.74 -21.96 16.11
C ILE A 303 2.79 -23.14 15.96
N LYS A 304 1.51 -22.83 15.71
CA LYS A 304 0.54 -23.84 15.28
C LYS A 304 0.90 -24.29 13.87
N ASP A 305 0.96 -25.60 13.66
CA ASP A 305 1.18 -26.20 12.35
C ASP A 305 0.01 -25.80 11.42
N PRO A 306 0.22 -25.01 10.35
CA PRO A 306 -0.86 -24.59 9.47
C PRO A 306 -1.53 -25.78 8.75
N SER A 307 -0.89 -26.96 8.73
CA SER A 307 -1.51 -28.19 8.20
C SER A 307 -2.66 -28.73 9.07
N GLU A 308 -2.77 -28.31 10.34
CA GLU A 308 -3.92 -28.64 11.19
C GLU A 308 -5.14 -27.74 10.91
N LEU A 309 -4.92 -26.51 10.44
CA LEU A 309 -6.01 -25.59 10.04
C LEU A 309 -6.65 -25.98 8.71
N VAL A 310 -5.85 -26.53 7.79
CA VAL A 310 -6.30 -26.99 6.46
C VAL A 310 -7.10 -28.30 6.55
N GLY A 311 -6.74 -29.21 7.46
CA GLY A 311 -7.44 -30.48 7.67
C GLY A 311 -8.87 -30.35 8.24
N SER A 312 -9.26 -29.16 8.70
CA SER A 312 -10.59 -28.86 9.27
C SER A 312 -11.67 -28.62 8.20
N PHE A 313 -11.30 -28.34 6.94
CA PHE A 313 -12.27 -27.93 5.91
C PHE A 313 -12.70 -29.05 4.95
N ASN A 314 -12.00 -30.20 4.94
CA ASN A 314 -12.26 -31.31 4.02
C ASN A 314 -12.56 -32.64 4.73
N LYS A 315 -13.62 -32.69 5.55
CA LYS A 315 -14.22 -33.98 5.96
C LYS A 315 -15.59 -34.16 5.30
N PRO A 316 -15.79 -35.23 4.51
CA PRO A 316 -17.11 -35.58 4.01
C PRO A 316 -17.99 -36.10 5.16
N VAL A 317 -19.22 -35.59 5.21
CA VAL A 317 -20.27 -36.01 6.13
C VAL A 317 -20.78 -37.38 5.68
N HIS A 318 -20.51 -38.43 6.45
CA HIS A 318 -21.45 -39.54 6.67
C HIS A 318 -21.01 -40.45 7.83
N ALA A 319 -22.02 -41.10 8.42
CA ALA A 319 -22.02 -42.11 9.47
C ALA A 319 -22.09 -41.61 10.93
N GLN A 320 -23.33 -41.48 11.42
CA GLN A 320 -23.66 -41.57 12.85
C GLN A 320 -23.33 -42.97 13.40
N PRO A 321 -23.17 -43.10 14.73
CA PRO A 321 -24.25 -43.80 15.45
C PRO A 321 -24.66 -43.21 16.81
N ARG A 322 -25.98 -43.27 17.03
CA ARG A 322 -26.74 -43.62 18.25
C ARG A 322 -26.50 -42.87 19.57
N ILE A 323 -27.41 -41.90 19.79
CA ILE A 323 -28.39 -41.79 20.90
C ILE A 323 -27.94 -42.34 22.27
N SER A 324 -27.78 -41.42 23.23
CA SER A 324 -28.32 -41.62 24.60
C SER A 324 -29.09 -40.37 25.03
N ARG A 325 -30.26 -40.62 25.63
CA ARG A 325 -31.37 -39.70 25.89
C ARG A 325 -31.29 -39.28 27.36
N LYS A 326 -31.33 -37.98 27.68
CA LYS A 326 -32.03 -37.51 28.90
C LYS A 326 -32.57 -36.08 28.70
N LYS A 327 -33.83 -35.94 29.13
CA LYS A 327 -34.83 -34.92 28.80
C LYS A 327 -34.65 -33.58 29.53
N SER A 328 -35.25 -32.55 28.94
CA SER A 328 -36.13 -31.48 29.50
C SER A 328 -35.69 -30.13 28.92
N SER A 329 -36.55 -29.22 28.44
CA SER A 329 -37.99 -29.16 28.23
C SER A 329 -38.26 -27.87 27.44
N ILE A 330 -39.11 -27.96 26.41
CA ILE A 330 -40.16 -27.02 25.98
C ILE A 330 -39.84 -25.50 26.09
N GLU A 331 -39.73 -24.82 24.95
CA GLU A 331 -40.81 -23.96 24.43
C GLU A 331 -40.58 -23.63 22.95
N GLU A 332 -41.61 -23.94 22.16
CA GLU A 332 -41.75 -23.67 20.74
C GLU A 332 -42.20 -22.22 20.52
N ASN A 333 -41.78 -21.59 19.42
CA ASN A 333 -42.67 -21.30 18.26
C ASN A 333 -42.28 -20.06 17.44
N ASN A 334 -42.34 -20.28 16.12
CA ASN A 334 -42.78 -19.39 15.04
C ASN A 334 -41.85 -18.28 14.49
N ALA A 335 -41.13 -18.64 13.44
CA ALA A 335 -41.48 -18.36 12.03
C ALA A 335 -41.85 -16.92 11.58
N VAL A 336 -41.11 -16.49 10.55
CA VAL A 336 -41.55 -15.80 9.31
C VAL A 336 -41.52 -14.25 9.24
N GLU A 337 -40.78 -13.78 8.23
CA GLU A 337 -40.88 -12.58 7.38
C GLU A 337 -41.33 -11.22 7.95
N SER A 338 -40.54 -10.17 7.73
CA SER A 338 -40.77 -9.23 6.61
C SER A 338 -40.01 -7.91 6.78
N PHE A 339 -39.86 -7.25 5.63
CA PHE A 339 -39.33 -5.91 5.42
C PHE A 339 -40.01 -4.80 6.24
N GLY A 340 -39.20 -3.85 6.74
CA GLY A 340 -39.56 -2.43 6.66
C GLY A 340 -39.65 -1.62 7.96
N LYS A 341 -38.88 -0.52 7.98
CA LYS A 341 -39.02 0.73 8.75
C LYS A 341 -38.65 0.75 10.25
N SER A 342 -37.50 1.37 10.54
CA SER A 342 -37.40 2.40 11.59
C SER A 342 -36.64 3.61 11.01
N LYS A 343 -37.37 4.67 10.64
CA LYS A 343 -37.54 5.93 11.38
C LYS A 343 -36.23 6.63 11.75
N GLN A 344 -35.97 7.69 10.98
CA GLN A 344 -35.16 8.85 11.31
C GLN A 344 -35.50 9.38 12.72
N ASN A 345 -34.45 9.75 13.46
CA ASN A 345 -34.46 10.94 14.28
C ASN A 345 -33.18 11.71 13.99
N SER A 346 -33.33 12.83 13.31
CA SER A 346 -32.32 13.86 13.15
C SER A 346 -32.31 14.74 14.40
N VAL A 347 -31.17 14.87 15.08
CA VAL A 347 -30.77 16.13 15.72
C VAL A 347 -29.26 16.30 15.56
N SER A 348 -28.92 17.51 15.11
CA SER A 348 -27.63 18.13 14.93
C SER A 348 -26.76 18.18 16.20
N SER A 349 -25.44 18.10 16.03
CA SER A 349 -24.46 19.11 16.51
C SER A 349 -23.04 18.55 16.51
N GLY A 350 -22.14 19.22 15.79
CA GLY A 350 -20.71 19.06 15.96
C GLY A 350 -20.28 19.72 17.28
N SER A 351 -19.59 18.97 18.15
CA SER A 351 -18.73 19.46 19.24
C SER A 351 -18.17 18.30 20.10
N GLY A 352 -17.61 17.25 19.47
CA GLY A 352 -17.23 16.02 20.20
C GLY A 352 -15.76 15.59 20.16
N ARG A 353 -14.88 16.22 19.36
CA ARG A 353 -13.56 15.63 19.04
C ARG A 353 -12.39 16.01 19.96
N VAL A 354 -12.57 16.93 20.91
CA VAL A 354 -11.45 17.49 21.71
C VAL A 354 -11.30 16.84 23.10
N LYS A 355 -12.37 16.27 23.69
CA LYS A 355 -12.32 15.75 25.08
C LYS A 355 -11.54 14.43 25.23
N THR A 356 -11.52 13.56 24.22
CA THR A 356 -10.87 12.25 24.28
C THR A 356 -9.33 12.30 24.19
N SER A 357 -8.77 13.30 23.49
CA SER A 357 -7.31 13.43 23.32
C SER A 357 -6.61 13.88 24.62
N LYS A 358 -7.23 14.77 25.40
CA LYS A 358 -6.67 15.28 26.66
C LYS A 358 -6.65 14.20 27.75
N GLU A 359 -7.68 13.36 27.79
CA GLU A 359 -7.77 12.23 28.73
C GLU A 359 -6.76 11.12 28.39
N GLN A 360 -6.55 10.83 27.10
CA GLN A 360 -5.51 9.90 26.64
C GLN A 360 -4.09 10.38 26.98
N LEU A 361 -3.83 11.69 26.86
CA LEU A 361 -2.55 12.28 27.24
C LEU A 361 -2.30 12.19 28.75
N ALA A 362 -3.34 12.37 29.58
CA ALA A 362 -3.23 12.21 31.03
C ALA A 362 -2.93 10.75 31.43
N LYS A 363 -3.60 9.77 30.80
CA LYS A 363 -3.33 8.33 31.00
C LYS A 363 -1.89 7.96 30.59
N TYR A 364 -1.41 8.52 29.48
CA TYR A 364 -0.03 8.34 29.02
C TYR A 364 0.98 8.88 30.03
N ARG A 365 0.79 10.10 30.53
CA ARG A 365 1.70 10.70 31.52
C ARG A 365 1.74 9.92 32.83
N LYS A 366 0.59 9.41 33.30
CA LYS A 366 0.53 8.57 34.51
C LYS A 366 1.31 7.26 34.33
N ALA A 367 1.16 6.59 33.19
CA ALA A 367 1.88 5.36 32.89
C ALA A 367 3.40 5.58 32.77
N VAL A 368 3.83 6.66 32.12
CA VAL A 368 5.26 7.01 32.02
C VAL A 368 5.85 7.38 33.38
N SER A 369 5.06 8.00 34.28
CA SER A 369 5.49 8.28 35.66
C SER A 369 5.70 7.00 36.46
N MET A 370 4.80 6.02 36.35
CA MET A 370 4.94 4.71 37.00
C MET A 370 6.17 3.95 36.50
N LEU A 371 6.46 4.03 35.20
CA LEU A 371 7.67 3.46 34.61
C LEU A 371 8.94 4.14 35.14
N LYS A 372 8.93 5.48 35.24
CA LYS A 372 10.07 6.22 35.79
C LYS A 372 10.36 5.83 37.25
N GLU A 373 9.30 5.69 38.05
CA GLU A 373 9.39 5.29 39.46
C GLU A 373 9.95 3.87 39.60
N HIS A 374 9.51 2.93 38.76
CA HIS A 374 10.01 1.54 38.74
C HIS A 374 11.52 1.45 38.46
N TYR A 375 12.04 2.28 37.55
CA TYR A 375 13.44 2.17 37.09
C TYR A 375 14.44 3.02 37.89
N VAL A 376 13.99 4.11 38.52
CA VAL A 376 14.89 5.11 39.12
C VAL A 376 14.53 5.41 40.59
N GLY A 377 13.37 4.94 41.07
CA GLY A 377 12.84 5.26 42.40
C GLY A 377 12.32 6.70 42.51
N GLU A 378 11.60 7.02 43.61
CA GLU A 378 10.94 8.33 43.80
C GLU A 378 11.89 9.54 43.79
N LYS A 379 13.18 9.33 44.13
CA LYS A 379 14.18 10.40 44.31
C LYS A 379 15.34 10.39 43.31
N GLY A 380 15.40 9.43 42.40
CA GLY A 380 16.52 9.33 41.46
C GLY A 380 16.31 10.17 40.19
N SER A 381 17.41 10.60 39.58
CA SER A 381 17.41 11.24 38.27
C SER A 381 17.68 10.22 37.17
N LEU A 382 16.81 10.18 36.15
CA LEU A 382 16.96 9.29 34.99
C LEU A 382 18.23 9.61 34.20
N GLY A 383 18.67 10.87 34.19
CA GLY A 383 19.93 11.28 33.55
C GLY A 383 21.16 10.71 34.25
N GLU A 384 21.14 10.67 35.59
CA GLU A 384 22.23 10.11 36.39
C GLU A 384 22.31 8.58 36.22
N ALA A 385 21.17 7.89 36.26
CA ALA A 385 21.09 6.45 36.04
C ALA A 385 21.58 6.02 34.64
N ILE A 386 21.28 6.82 33.60
CA ILE A 386 21.80 6.61 32.24
C ILE A 386 23.32 6.80 32.21
N SER A 387 23.84 7.86 32.85
CA SER A 387 25.28 8.12 32.88
C SER A 387 26.07 7.04 33.62
N SER A 388 25.57 6.56 34.77
CA SER A 388 26.21 5.46 35.50
C SER A 388 26.15 4.15 34.72
N SER A 389 25.06 3.90 34.00
CA SER A 389 24.91 2.70 33.18
C SER A 389 25.93 2.68 32.03
N ILE A 390 26.17 3.83 31.36
CA ILE A 390 27.18 3.98 30.29
C ILE A 390 28.57 3.51 30.74
N ASP A 391 28.99 3.91 31.94
CA ASP A 391 30.31 3.55 32.46
C ASP A 391 30.41 2.06 32.82
N ILE A 392 29.29 1.42 33.14
CA ILE A 392 29.22 0.01 33.49
C ILE A 392 29.29 -0.88 32.26
N TRP A 393 28.50 -0.62 31.22
CA TRP A 393 28.43 -1.48 30.03
C TRP A 393 29.50 -1.15 28.96
N ASN A 394 30.07 0.06 29.01
CA ASN A 394 31.14 0.49 28.11
C ASN A 394 32.44 0.91 28.86
N PRO A 395 33.12 -0.02 29.56
CA PRO A 395 34.30 0.30 30.37
C PRO A 395 35.62 0.39 29.57
N LEU A 396 35.63 0.02 28.28
CA LEU A 396 36.86 -0.17 27.48
C LEU A 396 37.11 0.92 26.42
N MET A 397 36.21 1.88 26.26
CA MET A 397 36.28 2.91 25.22
C MET A 397 36.62 4.27 25.85
N ASP A 398 37.73 4.89 25.45
CA ASP A 398 38.13 6.21 25.92
C ASP A 398 37.96 7.32 24.87
N GLY A 399 37.74 8.55 25.34
CA GLY A 399 37.77 9.76 24.51
C GLY A 399 36.62 9.89 23.52
N LYS A 400 36.95 10.21 22.26
CA LYS A 400 35.98 10.55 21.20
C LYS A 400 35.20 9.33 20.70
N ALA A 401 35.85 8.16 20.63
CA ALA A 401 35.25 6.91 20.19
C ALA A 401 34.12 6.43 21.12
N LYS A 402 34.24 6.69 22.44
CA LYS A 402 33.17 6.42 23.41
C LYS A 402 31.90 7.22 23.07
N LYS A 403 32.06 8.51 22.77
CA LYS A 403 30.95 9.42 22.47
C LYS A 403 30.26 9.07 21.15
N ASP A 404 31.03 8.78 20.10
CA ASP A 404 30.49 8.43 18.78
C ASP A 404 29.69 7.12 18.87
N PHE A 405 30.22 6.10 19.55
CA PHE A 405 29.53 4.82 19.73
C PHE A 405 28.25 4.93 20.54
N ILE A 406 28.26 5.73 21.63
CA ILE A 406 27.05 6.00 22.41
C ILE A 406 26.01 6.71 21.55
N GLU A 407 26.41 7.65 20.70
CA GLU A 407 25.49 8.39 19.84
C GLU A 407 24.93 7.52 18.70
N ASP A 408 25.70 6.57 18.19
CA ASP A 408 25.24 5.57 17.22
C ASP A 408 24.18 4.65 17.85
N VAL A 409 24.44 4.13 19.05
CA VAL A 409 23.48 3.34 19.83
C VAL A 409 22.21 4.15 20.10
N ASN A 410 22.35 5.39 20.56
CA ASN A 410 21.24 6.28 20.85
C ASN A 410 20.43 6.61 19.60
N SER A 411 21.07 6.83 18.45
CA SER A 411 20.42 7.09 17.17
C SER A 411 19.57 5.89 16.74
N MET A 412 20.12 4.68 16.85
CA MET A 412 19.40 3.46 16.54
C MET A 412 18.17 3.28 17.44
N ILE A 413 18.30 3.49 18.75
CA ILE A 413 17.15 3.40 19.69
C ILE A 413 16.10 4.46 19.35
N ARG A 414 16.52 5.70 19.03
CA ARG A 414 15.59 6.77 18.63
C ARG A 414 14.83 6.43 17.35
N ASP A 415 15.50 5.88 16.35
CA ASP A 415 14.86 5.50 15.08
C ASP A 415 13.86 4.37 15.26
N TYR A 416 14.20 3.37 16.06
CA TYR A 416 13.29 2.29 16.41
C TYR A 416 12.05 2.80 17.15
N ILE A 417 12.23 3.65 18.18
CA ILE A 417 11.12 4.19 18.97
C ILE A 417 10.28 5.20 18.17
N ARG A 418 10.86 5.95 17.21
CA ARG A 418 10.11 6.88 16.34
C ARG A 418 8.99 6.18 15.57
N GLY A 419 9.25 4.98 15.05
CA GLY A 419 8.25 4.16 14.38
C GLY A 419 7.10 3.74 15.31
N MET A 420 7.42 3.47 16.58
CA MET A 420 6.46 2.98 17.57
C MET A 420 5.73 4.08 18.35
N LYS A 421 6.22 5.34 18.30
CA LYS A 421 5.70 6.49 19.06
C LYS A 421 4.21 6.78 18.79
N ARG A 422 3.72 6.49 17.58
CA ARG A 422 2.29 6.60 17.23
C ARG A 422 1.45 5.56 17.96
N GLY A 423 1.94 4.33 18.10
CA GLY A 423 1.28 3.25 18.85
C GLY A 423 1.29 3.49 20.37
N PHE A 424 2.39 4.00 20.92
CA PHE A 424 2.50 4.32 22.36
C PHE A 424 1.57 5.47 22.81
N SER A 425 1.12 6.30 21.86
CA SER A 425 0.15 7.37 22.15
C SER A 425 -1.28 6.84 22.34
N VAL A 426 -1.58 5.67 21.79
CA VAL A 426 -2.92 5.03 21.85
C VAL A 426 -2.98 4.02 23.00
N LYS A 427 -1.89 3.31 23.27
CA LYS A 427 -1.71 2.43 24.43
C LYS A 427 -0.33 2.65 25.03
N PRO A 428 -0.21 3.16 26.28
CA PRO A 428 1.10 3.36 26.89
C PRO A 428 1.86 2.02 27.02
N PRO A 429 3.20 2.03 26.89
CA PRO A 429 4.00 0.83 27.07
C PRO A 429 3.94 0.33 28.51
N ASP A 430 4.00 -0.98 28.67
CA ASP A 430 4.13 -1.68 29.96
C ASP A 430 5.59 -2.12 30.16
N ILE A 431 5.98 -2.46 31.39
CA ILE A 431 7.36 -2.83 31.78
C ILE A 431 7.85 -3.99 30.91
N GLY A 432 7.06 -5.05 30.80
CA GLY A 432 7.39 -6.21 29.97
C GLY A 432 7.55 -5.86 28.48
N ARG A 433 6.85 -4.84 28.00
CA ARG A 433 6.98 -4.39 26.60
C ARG A 433 8.27 -3.61 26.37
N ILE A 434 8.71 -2.79 27.34
CA ILE A 434 9.99 -2.08 27.25
C ILE A 434 11.15 -3.07 27.31
N ARG A 435 11.06 -4.06 28.20
CA ARG A 435 12.05 -5.14 28.30
C ARG A 435 12.18 -5.96 27.03
N ASN A 436 11.08 -6.41 26.44
CA ASN A 436 11.11 -7.16 25.16
C ASN A 436 11.73 -6.34 24.02
N ILE A 437 11.51 -5.01 24.00
CA ILE A 437 12.12 -4.12 23.01
C ILE A 437 13.63 -4.00 23.27
N ALA A 438 14.04 -3.87 24.52
CA ALA A 438 15.45 -3.75 24.89
C ALA A 438 16.22 -5.05 24.61
N GLU A 439 15.64 -6.21 24.91
CA GLU A 439 16.21 -7.53 24.58
C GLU A 439 16.37 -7.68 23.05
N HIS A 440 15.33 -7.39 22.27
CA HIS A 440 15.40 -7.43 20.81
C HIS A 440 16.43 -6.45 20.21
N LEU A 441 16.58 -5.25 20.78
CA LEU A 441 17.59 -4.29 20.34
C LEU A 441 19.02 -4.72 20.74
N GLY A 442 19.17 -5.39 21.88
CA GLY A 442 20.43 -5.94 22.36
C GLY A 442 20.92 -7.18 21.59
N GLU A 443 20.02 -7.89 20.92
CA GLU A 443 20.35 -9.06 20.06
C GLU A 443 20.89 -8.69 18.68
N ASN A 444 20.91 -7.41 18.31
CA ASN A 444 21.43 -6.96 17.03
C ASN A 444 22.92 -7.34 16.87
N SER A 445 23.29 -7.88 15.70
CA SER A 445 24.66 -8.31 15.37
C SER A 445 25.69 -7.20 15.52
N ALA A 446 25.27 -5.93 15.39
CA ALA A 446 26.11 -4.77 15.64
C ALA A 446 26.67 -4.68 17.07
N PHE A 447 26.04 -5.33 18.05
CA PHE A 447 26.40 -5.27 19.48
C PHE A 447 26.96 -6.58 20.05
N GLU A 448 27.26 -7.57 19.21
CA GLU A 448 27.82 -8.85 19.66
C GLU A 448 29.13 -8.72 20.45
N LYS A 449 29.90 -7.66 20.17
CA LYS A 449 31.19 -7.38 20.82
C LYS A 449 31.06 -6.78 22.23
N ILE A 450 29.86 -6.38 22.66
CA ILE A 450 29.62 -5.85 24.01
C ILE A 450 29.61 -7.03 25.00
N LYS A 451 30.59 -7.04 25.92
CA LYS A 451 30.76 -8.12 26.91
C LYS A 451 29.68 -8.16 27.99
N LYS A 452 29.14 -6.98 28.35
CA LYS A 452 28.16 -6.77 29.42
C LYS A 452 26.77 -6.53 28.84
N LYS A 453 26.15 -7.61 28.34
CA LYS A 453 24.88 -7.53 27.61
C LYS A 453 23.71 -7.17 28.52
N ASP A 454 23.67 -7.68 29.74
CA ASP A 454 22.56 -7.43 30.66
C ASP A 454 22.52 -5.96 31.08
N GLU A 455 23.67 -5.35 31.35
CA GLU A 455 23.78 -3.93 31.69
C GLU A 455 23.53 -3.02 30.48
N PHE A 456 23.83 -3.50 29.27
CA PHE A 456 23.48 -2.82 28.02
C PHE A 456 21.98 -2.86 27.74
N ILE A 457 21.30 -3.97 28.03
CA ILE A 457 19.83 -4.06 27.95
C ILE A 457 19.20 -3.09 28.94
N GLN A 458 19.69 -3.04 30.18
CA GLN A 458 19.23 -2.06 31.18
C GLN A 458 19.45 -0.61 30.73
N TYR A 459 20.56 -0.31 30.06
CA TYR A 459 20.80 0.99 29.45
C TYR A 459 19.74 1.35 28.40
N ILE A 460 19.41 0.41 27.51
CA ILE A 460 18.39 0.60 26.47
C ILE A 460 17.02 0.87 27.11
N GLU A 461 16.66 0.12 28.16
CA GLU A 461 15.41 0.33 28.90
C GLU A 461 15.32 1.76 29.48
N LEU A 462 16.37 2.20 30.17
CA LEU A 462 16.45 3.55 30.75
C LEU A 462 16.38 4.64 29.67
N TYR A 463 17.03 4.43 28.52
CA TYR A 463 17.04 5.39 27.42
C TYR A 463 15.68 5.48 26.71
N ILE A 464 14.97 4.36 26.55
CA ILE A 464 13.60 4.33 26.00
C ILE A 464 12.64 5.09 26.93
N VAL A 465 12.71 4.85 28.25
CA VAL A 465 11.91 5.58 29.24
C VAL A 465 12.20 7.08 29.17
N ASN A 466 13.46 7.47 28.96
CA ASN A 466 13.86 8.87 28.79
C ASN A 466 13.23 9.50 27.55
N ILE A 467 13.23 8.81 26.41
CA ILE A 467 12.58 9.30 25.17
C ILE A 467 11.07 9.47 25.36
N LEU A 468 10.42 8.53 26.07
CA LEU A 468 8.98 8.57 26.33
C LEU A 468 8.60 9.68 27.32
N SER A 469 9.49 10.01 28.26
CA SER A 469 9.30 11.09 29.25
C SER A 469 9.41 12.51 28.67
N LYS A 470 10.07 12.67 27.51
CA LYS A 470 10.26 13.98 26.83
C LYS A 470 9.04 14.43 26.02
N LYS A 471 7.85 13.89 26.29
CA LYS A 471 6.59 14.16 25.57
C LYS A 471 5.52 14.62 26.56
#